data_AF-A0A085YY28-F1
#
_entry.id   AF-A0A085YY28-F1
#
_cell.length_a   1.000
_cell.length_b   1.000
_cell.length_c   1.000
_cell.angle_alpha   90.00
_cell.angle_beta   90.00
_cell.angle_gamma   90.00
#
_symmetry.space_group_name_H-M   'P 1'
#
loop_
_entity.id
_entity.type
_entity.pdbx_description
1 polymer ?
#
loop_
_entity_poly.entity_id
_entity_poly.type
_entity_poly.pdbx_seq_one_letter_code
_entity_poly.pdbx_strand_id
1 'polypeptide(L)'
;MERTLTVKKIGDKNFDIVLNASSYRHPHIILNFLRSESAGAYVNQEFEDNGWKVIDVTNLETAKTKLYNYLDGNEAETIYLNSHGGATVKIQDGNFKLDDEGNYIPNLKTKKPDDYLRETNSGAHLGPTDNDWVMSYHLEYYNHEKKKKRLKEVQIKNIELLVAIAKKVKAGKNLVFGSCNTGMDDRFGKHLVQIIPNTIDIFMNNNLTSSITTGGKITFDNFTKYAQTSAGTLGWDRFKKGSSKKLYKNLIINKYGVKVVQ
;
A
#
# COMPACT_ATOMS: atom_id res chain seq x y z
N MET A 1 8.50 -24.33 -3.91
CA MET A 1 8.33 -24.67 -5.33
C MET A 1 7.55 -25.96 -5.35
N GLU A 2 6.25 -25.88 -5.63
CA GLU A 2 5.43 -27.08 -5.72
C GLU A 2 5.48 -27.55 -7.17
N ARG A 3 6.02 -28.73 -7.39
CA ARG A 3 6.08 -29.36 -8.71
C ARG A 3 5.10 -30.51 -8.68
N THR A 4 4.05 -30.44 -9.48
CA THR A 4 3.11 -31.55 -9.61
C THR A 4 3.57 -32.39 -10.78
N LEU A 5 4.04 -33.59 -10.48
CA LEU A 5 4.33 -34.61 -11.47
C LEU A 5 3.05 -35.39 -11.73
N THR A 6 2.49 -35.29 -12.92
CA THR A 6 1.38 -36.15 -13.33
C THR A 6 1.93 -37.25 -14.22
N VAL A 7 1.81 -38.49 -13.76
CA VAL A 7 2.20 -39.69 -14.53
C VAL A 7 0.93 -40.40 -14.98
N LYS A 8 0.74 -40.53 -16.29
CA LYS A 8 -0.40 -41.25 -16.89
C LYS A 8 0.10 -42.44 -17.70
N LYS A 9 -0.40 -43.63 -17.41
CA LYS A 9 -0.11 -44.81 -18.23
C LYS A 9 -0.84 -44.71 -19.58
N ILE A 10 -0.13 -44.82 -20.70
CA ILE A 10 -0.67 -44.76 -22.08
C ILE A 10 -0.47 -46.07 -22.86
N GLY A 11 0.00 -47.13 -22.20
CA GLY A 11 0.07 -48.48 -22.74
C GLY A 11 0.77 -49.43 -21.76
N ASP A 12 0.98 -50.68 -22.14
CA ASP A 12 1.51 -51.71 -21.24
C ASP A 12 2.94 -51.44 -20.75
N LYS A 13 3.71 -50.65 -21.51
CA LYS A 13 5.10 -50.28 -21.18
C LYS A 13 5.39 -48.77 -21.28
N ASN A 14 4.39 -47.93 -21.54
CA ASN A 14 4.59 -46.51 -21.81
C ASN A 14 3.84 -45.63 -20.79
N PHE A 15 4.53 -44.60 -20.31
CA PHE A 15 3.99 -43.56 -19.45
C PHE A 15 4.15 -42.20 -20.13
N ASP A 16 3.12 -41.39 -20.00
CA ASP A 16 3.17 -39.96 -20.27
C ASP A 16 3.52 -39.25 -18.97
N ILE A 17 4.55 -38.40 -19.02
CA ILE A 17 5.02 -37.66 -17.86
C ILE A 17 4.84 -36.17 -18.17
N VAL A 18 3.84 -35.57 -17.54
CA VAL A 18 3.62 -34.13 -17.63
C VAL A 18 4.18 -33.48 -16.37
N LEU A 19 5.26 -32.73 -16.55
CA LEU A 19 5.80 -31.87 -15.50
C LEU A 19 5.05 -30.54 -15.55
N ASN A 20 4.04 -30.38 -14.69
CA ASN A 20 3.39 -29.09 -14.50
C ASN A 20 4.24 -28.27 -13.51
N ALA A 21 5.20 -27.53 -14.05
CA ALA A 21 5.82 -26.45 -13.31
C ALA A 21 4.82 -25.28 -13.30
N SER A 22 4.11 -25.09 -12.19
CA SER A 22 3.49 -23.79 -11.96
C SER A 22 4.61 -22.76 -12.01
N SER A 23 4.45 -21.73 -12.84
CA SER A 23 5.44 -20.66 -12.97
C SER A 23 5.72 -20.11 -11.56
N TYR A 24 6.99 -20.07 -11.19
CA TYR A 24 7.40 -19.51 -9.89
C TYR A 24 6.91 -18.06 -9.83
N ARG A 25 5.89 -17.82 -9.01
CA ARG A 25 5.38 -16.46 -8.75
C ARG A 25 6.16 -15.91 -7.58
N HIS A 26 6.72 -14.72 -7.77
CA HIS A 26 7.45 -14.02 -6.75
C HIS A 26 6.49 -13.70 -5.60
N PRO A 27 6.80 -14.13 -4.36
CA PRO A 27 5.92 -13.89 -3.22
C PRO A 27 5.87 -12.43 -2.79
N HIS A 28 6.79 -11.60 -3.29
CA HIS A 28 6.90 -10.18 -2.97
C HIS A 28 6.64 -9.35 -4.22
N ILE A 29 5.75 -8.37 -4.12
CA ILE A 29 5.23 -7.62 -5.26
C ILE A 29 5.34 -6.13 -4.97
N ILE A 30 5.84 -5.37 -5.95
CA ILE A 30 5.78 -3.92 -5.99
C ILE A 30 4.68 -3.53 -6.99
N LEU A 31 3.66 -2.83 -6.52
CA LEU A 31 2.72 -2.13 -7.39
C LEU A 31 3.24 -0.72 -7.60
N ASN A 32 3.74 -0.46 -8.80
CA ASN A 32 4.46 0.77 -9.12
C ASN A 32 3.57 1.75 -9.89
N PHE A 33 3.09 2.77 -9.18
CA PHE A 33 2.28 3.86 -9.73
C PHE A 33 3.14 4.99 -10.31
N LEU A 34 4.47 4.95 -10.13
CA LEU A 34 5.40 6.04 -10.47
C LEU A 34 6.29 5.72 -11.67
N ARG A 35 5.90 4.78 -12.54
CA ARG A 35 6.77 4.30 -13.64
C ARG A 35 7.24 5.41 -14.59
N SER A 36 6.45 6.45 -14.77
CA SER A 36 6.79 7.63 -15.59
C SER A 36 7.80 8.57 -14.93
N GLU A 37 8.21 8.30 -13.69
CA GLU A 37 9.10 9.13 -12.90
C GLU A 37 10.36 8.35 -12.51
N SER A 38 11.43 9.07 -12.20
CA SER A 38 12.66 8.45 -11.69
C SER A 38 12.41 7.66 -10.40
N ALA A 39 11.47 8.12 -9.56
CA ALA A 39 11.02 7.46 -8.33
C ALA A 39 10.29 6.13 -8.54
N GLY A 40 9.97 5.74 -9.78
CA GLY A 40 9.43 4.42 -10.13
C GLY A 40 10.19 3.71 -11.26
N ALA A 41 11.40 4.16 -11.61
CA ALA A 41 12.20 3.59 -12.69
C ALA A 41 12.97 2.33 -12.24
N TYR A 42 12.25 1.30 -11.79
CA TYR A 42 12.83 0.03 -11.32
C TYR A 42 13.54 -0.75 -12.43
N VAL A 43 14.67 -1.36 -12.09
CA VAL A 43 15.38 -2.35 -12.93
C VAL A 43 14.73 -3.71 -12.72
N ASN A 44 13.63 -3.99 -13.42
CA ASN A 44 12.76 -5.14 -13.17
C ASN A 44 13.51 -6.48 -13.06
N GLN A 45 14.51 -6.74 -13.90
CA GLN A 45 15.28 -7.99 -13.88
C GLN A 45 15.98 -8.21 -12.53
N GLU A 46 16.59 -7.17 -11.94
CA GLU A 46 17.26 -7.31 -10.64
C GLU A 46 16.27 -7.66 -9.52
N PHE A 47 15.04 -7.15 -9.60
CA PHE A 47 14.00 -7.49 -8.63
C PHE A 47 13.55 -8.94 -8.80
N GLU A 48 13.34 -9.39 -10.03
CA GLU A 48 12.95 -10.78 -10.34
C GLU A 48 14.02 -11.77 -9.89
N ASP A 49 15.29 -11.48 -10.17
CA ASP A 49 16.44 -12.27 -9.71
C ASP A 49 16.53 -12.35 -8.16
N ASN A 50 15.93 -11.38 -7.47
CA ASN A 50 15.88 -11.31 -6.02
C ASN A 50 14.50 -11.65 -5.42
N GLY A 51 13.63 -12.33 -6.17
CA GLY A 51 12.38 -12.86 -5.62
C GLY A 51 11.24 -11.84 -5.51
N TRP A 52 11.35 -10.70 -6.20
CA TRP A 52 10.33 -9.65 -6.26
C TRP A 52 9.76 -9.49 -7.67
N LYS A 53 8.47 -9.20 -7.78
CA LYS A 53 7.85 -8.78 -9.04
C LYS A 53 7.50 -7.29 -9.01
N VAL A 54 8.00 -6.53 -9.98
CA VAL A 54 7.51 -5.18 -10.24
C VAL A 54 6.34 -5.24 -11.22
N ILE A 55 5.21 -4.65 -10.85
CA ILE A 55 4.03 -4.51 -11.71
C ILE A 55 3.74 -3.02 -11.86
N ASP A 56 4.02 -2.49 -13.05
CA ASP A 56 3.72 -1.11 -13.39
C ASP A 56 2.20 -0.93 -13.62
N VAL A 57 1.63 0.05 -12.93
CA VAL A 57 0.19 0.30 -12.87
C VAL A 57 -0.05 1.79 -13.01
N THR A 58 -1.20 2.18 -13.54
CA THR A 58 -1.54 3.60 -13.69
C THR A 58 -2.52 4.07 -12.65
N ASN A 59 -3.34 3.16 -12.09
CA ASN A 59 -4.36 3.44 -11.09
C ASN A 59 -4.76 2.17 -10.34
N LEU A 60 -5.65 2.28 -9.35
CA LEU A 60 -6.11 1.15 -8.54
C LEU A 60 -6.83 0.04 -9.33
N GLU A 61 -7.52 0.37 -10.43
CA GLU A 61 -8.20 -0.64 -11.26
C GLU A 61 -7.21 -1.51 -12.03
N THR A 62 -6.24 -0.87 -12.68
CA THR A 62 -5.15 -1.56 -13.39
C THR A 62 -4.29 -2.34 -12.41
N ALA A 63 -4.06 -1.78 -11.21
CA ALA A 63 -3.35 -2.47 -10.13
C ALA A 63 -4.06 -3.74 -9.68
N LYS A 64 -5.36 -3.67 -9.38
CA LYS A 64 -6.16 -4.85 -9.04
C LYS A 64 -6.13 -5.89 -10.16
N THR A 65 -6.40 -5.47 -11.40
CA THR A 65 -6.47 -6.38 -12.55
C THR A 65 -5.15 -7.10 -12.78
N LYS A 66 -4.03 -6.36 -12.86
CA LYS A 66 -2.71 -6.96 -13.11
C LYS A 66 -2.24 -7.83 -11.94
N LEU A 67 -2.49 -7.41 -10.70
CA LEU A 67 -2.17 -8.20 -9.50
C LEU A 67 -2.93 -9.51 -9.48
N TYR A 68 -4.25 -9.47 -9.71
CA TYR A 68 -5.09 -10.67 -9.70
C TYR A 68 -4.68 -11.65 -10.80
N ASN A 69 -4.41 -11.16 -12.00
CA ASN A 69 -3.90 -11.99 -13.10
C ASN A 69 -2.53 -12.59 -12.75
N TYR A 70 -1.62 -11.79 -12.17
CA TYR A 70 -0.29 -12.27 -11.78
C TYR A 70 -0.32 -13.27 -10.63
N LEU A 71 -1.30 -13.19 -9.73
CA LEU A 71 -1.43 -14.12 -8.60
C LEU A 71 -2.28 -15.36 -8.92
N ASP A 72 -3.27 -15.26 -9.82
CA ASP A 72 -4.14 -16.37 -10.27
C ASP A 72 -4.65 -17.22 -9.09
N GLY A 73 -5.49 -16.59 -8.28
CA GLY A 73 -6.02 -17.21 -7.06
C GLY A 73 -5.09 -17.16 -5.86
N ASN A 74 -3.76 -17.11 -6.03
CA ASN A 74 -2.81 -17.07 -4.92
C ASN A 74 -2.80 -15.73 -4.15
N GLU A 75 -2.03 -15.71 -3.06
CA GLU A 75 -1.78 -14.55 -2.20
C GLU A 75 -0.28 -14.22 -2.18
N ALA A 76 0.05 -12.95 -2.00
CA ALA A 76 1.40 -12.45 -1.84
C ALA A 76 1.81 -12.42 -0.36
N GLU A 77 3.10 -12.62 -0.10
CA GLU A 77 3.70 -12.38 1.22
C GLU A 77 4.03 -10.91 1.47
N THR A 78 4.24 -10.11 0.43
CA THR A 78 4.36 -8.66 0.61
C THR A 78 3.84 -7.96 -0.62
N ILE A 79 2.97 -6.97 -0.41
CA ILE A 79 2.63 -5.99 -1.44
C ILE A 79 3.19 -4.65 -0.96
N TYR A 80 4.10 -4.08 -1.76
CA TYR A 80 4.64 -2.74 -1.58
C TYR A 80 3.98 -1.81 -2.60
N LEU A 81 3.32 -0.75 -2.13
CA LEU A 81 2.71 0.27 -2.98
C LEU A 81 3.72 1.40 -3.18
N ASN A 82 4.30 1.53 -4.37
CA ASN A 82 5.15 2.66 -4.72
C ASN A 82 4.31 3.73 -5.40
N SER A 83 4.03 4.81 -4.66
CA SER A 83 3.15 5.89 -5.07
C SER A 83 3.53 7.19 -4.37
N HIS A 84 3.03 8.31 -4.85
CA HIS A 84 3.09 9.54 -4.09
C HIS A 84 2.25 9.41 -2.82
N GLY A 85 2.69 10.07 -1.78
CA GLY A 85 1.87 10.30 -0.60
C GLY A 85 1.93 11.76 -0.23
N GLY A 86 1.08 12.16 0.70
CA GLY A 86 0.98 13.54 1.10
C GLY A 86 0.29 13.68 2.43
N ALA A 87 0.70 14.70 3.17
CA ALA A 87 -0.07 15.24 4.27
C ALA A 87 -0.57 16.62 3.83
N THR A 88 -1.89 16.75 3.71
CA THR A 88 -2.47 18.07 3.47
C THR A 88 -2.57 18.81 4.80
N VAL A 89 -1.76 19.85 4.97
CA VAL A 89 -2.11 20.99 5.83
C VAL A 89 -2.96 22.01 5.04
N LYS A 90 -2.99 21.88 3.70
CA LYS A 90 -3.67 22.85 2.81
C LYS A 90 -5.10 22.43 2.44
N ILE A 91 -6.04 23.18 3.02
CA ILE A 91 -7.23 23.79 2.42
C ILE A 91 -7.84 23.02 1.23
N GLN A 92 -8.57 21.95 1.50
CA GLN A 92 -9.70 21.54 0.65
C GLN A 92 -10.71 20.80 1.53
N ASP A 93 -11.98 21.00 1.24
CA ASP A 93 -13.13 20.59 2.06
C ASP A 93 -12.99 19.15 2.60
N GLY A 94 -12.95 19.02 3.93
CA GLY A 94 -12.92 17.71 4.59
C GLY A 94 -11.99 17.58 5.80
N ASN A 95 -11.00 18.47 5.96
CA ASN A 95 -10.03 18.40 7.07
C ASN A 95 -10.44 19.21 8.30
N PHE A 96 -11.72 19.49 8.51
CA PHE A 96 -12.15 20.29 9.66
C PHE A 96 -12.47 19.39 10.86
N LYS A 97 -12.08 19.82 12.06
CA LYS A 97 -12.56 19.20 13.28
C LYS A 97 -14.06 19.42 13.40
N LEU A 98 -14.77 18.36 13.76
CA LEU A 98 -16.19 18.40 14.03
C LEU A 98 -16.45 18.21 15.52
N ASP A 99 -17.50 18.85 16.04
CA ASP A 99 -18.06 18.50 17.34
C ASP A 99 -18.84 17.18 17.28
N ASP A 100 -19.39 16.76 18.41
CA ASP A 100 -20.12 15.49 18.54
C ASP A 100 -21.41 15.46 17.71
N GLU A 101 -21.95 16.65 17.40
CA GLU A 101 -23.12 16.86 16.57
C GLU A 101 -22.79 16.92 15.05
N GLY A 102 -21.51 16.98 14.70
CA GLY A 102 -21.04 17.01 13.32
C GLY A 102 -20.89 18.41 12.70
N ASN A 103 -20.94 19.47 13.51
CA ASN A 103 -20.69 20.85 13.08
C ASN A 103 -19.20 21.19 13.10
N TYR A 104 -18.78 22.15 12.29
CA TYR A 104 -17.39 22.61 12.26
C TYR A 104 -17.00 23.36 13.52
N ILE A 105 -15.87 23.01 14.13
CA ILE A 105 -15.34 23.69 15.33
C ILE A 105 -14.59 24.97 14.93
N PRO A 106 -15.01 26.17 15.36
CA PRO A 106 -14.34 27.42 15.00
C PRO A 106 -12.89 27.52 15.52
N ASN A 107 -12.00 28.10 14.72
CA ASN A 107 -10.63 28.39 15.10
C ASN A 107 -10.54 29.74 15.83
N LEU A 108 -10.74 29.70 17.15
CA LEU A 108 -10.74 30.91 17.99
C LEU A 108 -9.39 31.65 18.03
N LYS A 109 -8.30 31.05 17.51
CA LYS A 109 -6.96 31.66 17.52
C LYS A 109 -6.76 32.70 16.41
N THR A 110 -7.49 32.64 15.30
CA THR A 110 -7.23 33.47 14.11
C THR A 110 -8.12 34.71 14.02
N LYS A 111 -9.14 34.83 14.88
CA LYS A 111 -10.13 35.93 14.91
C LYS A 111 -10.79 36.21 13.54
N LYS A 112 -10.72 35.26 12.60
CA LYS A 112 -11.35 35.36 11.30
C LYS A 112 -12.74 34.74 11.37
N PRO A 113 -13.80 35.42 10.90
CA PRO A 113 -15.07 34.77 10.60
C PRO A 113 -14.79 33.59 9.65
N ASP A 114 -15.44 32.45 9.90
CA ASP A 114 -15.37 31.25 9.06
C ASP A 114 -14.01 30.53 8.98
N ASP A 115 -13.11 30.76 9.94
CA ASP A 115 -11.96 29.86 10.12
C ASP A 115 -12.29 28.77 11.15
N TYR A 116 -12.01 27.52 10.79
CA TYR A 116 -12.35 26.34 11.59
C TYR A 116 -11.09 25.52 11.87
N LEU A 117 -11.06 24.85 13.03
CA LEU A 117 -9.95 23.99 13.41
C LEU A 117 -9.76 22.89 12.36
N ARG A 118 -8.50 22.60 12.05
CA ARG A 118 -8.13 21.61 11.04
C ARG A 118 -7.51 20.38 11.67
N GLU A 119 -7.74 19.24 11.07
CA GLU A 119 -7.08 17.97 11.37
C GLU A 119 -6.00 17.72 10.34
N THR A 120 -4.90 17.12 10.78
CA THR A 120 -3.93 16.52 9.86
C THR A 120 -4.65 15.50 9.02
N ASN A 121 -4.42 15.48 7.72
CA ASN A 121 -4.98 14.48 6.84
C ASN A 121 -3.89 14.00 5.88
N SER A 122 -3.46 12.76 6.06
CA SER A 122 -2.51 12.10 5.17
C SER A 122 -3.20 11.08 4.27
N GLY A 123 -2.51 10.70 3.20
CA GLY A 123 -3.01 9.71 2.27
C GLY A 123 -1.96 9.20 1.29
N ALA A 124 -2.43 8.41 0.34
CA ALA A 124 -1.67 7.89 -0.78
C ALA A 124 -2.40 8.21 -2.09
N HIS A 125 -1.63 8.66 -3.08
CA HIS A 125 -2.13 8.99 -4.41
C HIS A 125 -1.91 7.79 -5.34
N LEU A 126 -2.99 7.09 -5.67
CA LEU A 126 -2.94 5.77 -6.31
C LEU A 126 -3.52 5.82 -7.73
N GLY A 127 -3.19 6.88 -8.46
CA GLY A 127 -3.60 7.10 -9.85
C GLY A 127 -3.12 8.44 -10.42
N PRO A 128 -3.50 8.82 -11.65
CA PRO A 128 -2.98 10.01 -12.32
C PRO A 128 -3.72 11.31 -11.97
N THR A 129 -4.89 11.25 -11.35
CA THR A 129 -5.74 12.42 -11.09
C THR A 129 -5.92 12.69 -9.59
N ASP A 130 -6.30 13.92 -9.23
CA ASP A 130 -6.60 14.27 -7.83
C ASP A 130 -7.78 13.47 -7.24
N ASN A 131 -8.58 12.79 -8.06
CA ASN A 131 -9.62 11.90 -7.58
C ASN A 131 -9.09 10.53 -7.12
N ASP A 132 -7.83 10.19 -7.44
CA ASP A 132 -7.20 8.90 -7.13
C ASP A 132 -6.52 8.87 -5.75
N TRP A 133 -6.70 9.92 -4.96
CA TRP A 133 -6.29 9.92 -3.55
C TRP A 133 -7.20 9.02 -2.73
N VAL A 134 -6.58 8.20 -1.90
CA VAL A 134 -7.20 7.69 -0.68
C VAL A 134 -6.60 8.48 0.47
N MET A 135 -7.46 9.13 1.25
CA MET A 135 -7.09 10.00 2.38
C MET A 135 -7.60 9.40 3.70
N SER A 136 -7.03 9.86 4.81
CA SER A 136 -7.38 9.39 6.14
C SER A 136 -8.87 9.56 6.47
N TYR A 137 -9.44 10.72 6.16
CA TYR A 137 -10.86 10.96 6.35
C TYR A 137 -11.75 10.11 5.42
N HIS A 138 -11.25 9.72 4.24
CA HIS A 138 -12.00 8.82 3.35
C HIS A 138 -12.26 7.49 4.06
N LEU A 139 -11.21 6.93 4.66
CA LEU A 139 -11.26 5.66 5.37
C LEU A 139 -12.07 5.77 6.68
N GLU A 140 -11.93 6.88 7.41
CA GLU A 140 -12.79 7.17 8.56
C GLU A 140 -14.26 7.18 8.15
N TYR A 141 -14.63 8.01 7.17
CA TYR A 141 -16.03 8.17 6.76
C TYR A 141 -16.60 6.88 6.19
N TYR A 142 -15.79 6.09 5.48
CA TYR A 142 -16.21 4.79 4.96
C TYR A 142 -16.58 3.80 6.07
N ASN A 143 -15.90 3.85 7.23
CA ASN A 143 -16.21 3.01 8.40
C ASN A 143 -17.44 3.49 9.19
N HIS A 144 -17.97 4.67 8.91
CA HIS A 144 -19.09 5.25 9.64
C HIS A 144 -20.29 5.45 8.71
N GLU A 145 -21.31 4.59 8.78
CA GLU A 145 -22.50 4.61 7.89
C GLU A 145 -23.12 6.01 7.70
N LYS A 146 -23.24 6.80 8.78
CA LYS A 146 -23.76 8.18 8.70
C LYS A 146 -22.83 9.12 7.91
N LYS A 147 -21.51 8.97 8.05
CA LYS A 147 -20.50 9.81 7.38
C LYS A 147 -20.19 9.31 5.96
N LYS A 148 -20.38 8.03 5.66
CA LYS A 148 -20.10 7.42 4.34
C LYS A 148 -20.81 8.13 3.19
N LYS A 149 -22.03 8.64 3.43
CA LYS A 149 -22.81 9.45 2.47
C LYS A 149 -22.12 10.74 2.01
N ARG A 150 -21.07 11.18 2.72
CA ARG A 150 -20.26 12.36 2.35
C ARG A 150 -19.16 12.04 1.34
N LEU A 151 -18.89 10.75 1.09
CA LEU A 151 -17.91 10.34 0.10
C LEU A 151 -18.50 10.39 -1.29
N LYS A 152 -17.70 10.85 -2.25
CA LYS A 152 -17.99 10.72 -3.67
C LYS A 152 -17.88 9.25 -4.08
N GLU A 153 -18.62 8.84 -5.11
CA GLU A 153 -18.57 7.47 -5.63
C GLU A 153 -17.15 7.03 -5.99
N VAL A 154 -16.35 7.91 -6.58
CA VAL A 154 -14.94 7.64 -6.90
C VAL A 154 -14.09 7.34 -5.67
N GLN A 155 -14.35 8.02 -4.54
CA GLN A 155 -13.62 7.77 -3.29
C GLN A 155 -13.99 6.42 -2.69
N ILE A 156 -15.29 6.07 -2.71
CA ILE A 156 -15.78 4.75 -2.29
C ILE A 156 -15.12 3.66 -3.13
N LYS A 157 -15.14 3.82 -4.45
CA LYS A 157 -14.52 2.88 -5.39
C LYS A 157 -13.03 2.70 -5.13
N ASN A 158 -12.28 3.78 -4.88
CA ASN A 158 -10.85 3.71 -4.59
C ASN A 158 -10.56 2.95 -3.28
N ILE A 159 -11.36 3.17 -2.23
CA ILE A 159 -11.24 2.40 -0.99
C ILE A 159 -11.50 0.91 -1.26
N GLU A 160 -12.57 0.57 -1.99
CA GLU A 160 -12.92 -0.81 -2.29
C GLU A 160 -11.84 -1.52 -3.12
N LEU A 161 -11.23 -0.83 -4.08
CA LEU A 161 -10.12 -1.36 -4.89
C LEU A 161 -8.86 -1.56 -4.04
N LEU A 162 -8.52 -0.60 -3.18
CA LEU A 162 -7.38 -0.73 -2.26
C LEU A 162 -7.59 -1.91 -1.30
N VAL A 163 -8.80 -2.07 -0.75
CA VAL A 163 -9.16 -3.21 0.10
C VAL A 163 -9.07 -4.53 -0.68
N ALA A 164 -9.50 -4.57 -1.95
CA ALA A 164 -9.37 -5.76 -2.79
C ALA A 164 -7.90 -6.15 -3.03
N ILE A 165 -7.03 -5.17 -3.26
CA ILE A 165 -5.57 -5.39 -3.35
C ILE A 165 -5.03 -5.92 -2.01
N ALA A 166 -5.41 -5.30 -0.89
CA ALA A 166 -4.95 -5.72 0.43
C ALA A 166 -5.40 -7.15 0.81
N LYS A 167 -6.57 -7.59 0.35
CA LYS A 167 -7.05 -8.99 0.50
C LYS A 167 -6.16 -10.02 -0.20
N LYS A 168 -5.32 -9.59 -1.14
CA LYS A 168 -4.32 -10.46 -1.79
C LYS A 168 -3.02 -10.57 -1.00
N VAL A 169 -2.91 -9.92 0.15
CA VAL A 169 -1.84 -10.17 1.12
C VAL A 169 -2.25 -11.33 2.03
N LYS A 170 -1.38 -12.34 2.11
CA LYS A 170 -1.56 -13.52 2.97
C LYS A 170 -1.68 -13.11 4.44
N ALA A 171 -2.50 -13.82 5.21
CA ALA A 171 -2.63 -13.56 6.65
C ALA A 171 -1.27 -13.64 7.37
N GLY A 172 -1.02 -12.70 8.28
CA GLY A 172 0.24 -12.56 9.02
C GLY A 172 1.40 -11.97 8.20
N LYS A 173 1.13 -11.47 7.00
CA LYS A 173 2.12 -10.89 6.09
C LYS A 173 1.87 -9.38 5.86
N ASN A 174 2.59 -8.76 4.92
CA ASN A 174 2.78 -7.30 4.93
C ASN A 174 2.12 -6.58 3.75
N LEU A 175 1.43 -5.48 4.05
CA LEU A 175 1.11 -4.40 3.11
C LEU A 175 1.97 -3.19 3.47
N VAL A 176 2.76 -2.68 2.53
CA VAL A 176 3.68 -1.56 2.78
C VAL A 176 3.31 -0.40 1.88
N PHE A 177 3.02 0.75 2.47
CA PHE A 177 2.84 2.01 1.76
C PHE A 177 4.19 2.68 1.62
N GLY A 178 4.81 2.50 0.45
CA GLY A 178 6.00 3.23 0.00
C GLY A 178 5.73 4.70 -0.33
N SER A 179 4.67 5.27 0.24
CA SER A 179 4.15 6.60 -0.04
C SER A 179 4.59 7.57 1.03
N CYS A 180 5.10 8.73 0.61
CA CYS A 180 5.60 9.76 1.52
C CYS A 180 4.48 10.23 2.46
N ASN A 181 4.79 10.43 3.74
CA ASN A 181 3.91 11.07 4.73
C ASN A 181 2.55 10.39 4.98
N THR A 182 2.27 9.21 4.42
CA THR A 182 0.97 8.53 4.58
C THR A 182 0.69 8.18 6.05
N GLY A 183 1.72 7.91 6.86
CA GLY A 183 1.56 7.62 8.28
C GLY A 183 1.34 8.84 9.18
N MET A 184 1.49 10.09 8.68
CA MET A 184 1.41 11.29 9.51
C MET A 184 0.05 11.49 10.22
N ASP A 185 -1.01 10.86 9.72
CA ASP A 185 -2.30 10.74 10.38
C ASP A 185 -2.64 9.26 10.66
N ASP A 186 -2.66 8.91 11.94
CA ASP A 186 -2.95 7.55 12.41
C ASP A 186 -4.31 7.02 11.93
N ARG A 187 -5.25 7.90 11.58
CA ARG A 187 -6.56 7.52 11.07
C ARG A 187 -6.46 6.70 9.80
N PHE A 188 -5.49 6.99 8.92
CA PHE A 188 -5.31 6.21 7.69
C PHE A 188 -5.12 4.71 8.03
N GLY A 189 -4.11 4.40 8.84
CA GLY A 189 -3.80 3.03 9.24
C GLY A 189 -4.88 2.41 10.11
N LYS A 190 -5.37 3.14 11.11
CA LYS A 190 -6.40 2.69 12.05
C LYS A 190 -7.69 2.28 11.34
N HIS A 191 -8.15 3.04 10.37
CA HIS A 191 -9.39 2.75 9.65
C HIS A 191 -9.19 1.72 8.54
N LEU A 192 -8.02 1.70 7.89
CA LEU A 192 -7.73 0.69 6.87
C LEU A 192 -7.71 -0.73 7.46
N VAL A 193 -7.09 -0.93 8.63
CA VAL A 193 -7.06 -2.27 9.29
C VAL A 193 -8.44 -2.75 9.76
N GLN A 194 -9.41 -1.86 9.90
CA GLN A 194 -10.79 -2.22 10.26
C GLN A 194 -11.55 -2.78 9.06
N ILE A 195 -11.31 -2.24 7.86
CA ILE A 195 -12.02 -2.60 6.63
C ILE A 195 -11.44 -3.85 5.98
N ILE A 196 -10.13 -4.07 6.10
CA ILE A 196 -9.47 -5.26 5.55
C ILE A 196 -9.84 -6.48 6.42
N PRO A 197 -10.39 -7.57 5.84
CA PRO A 197 -10.79 -8.73 6.63
C PRO A 197 -9.58 -9.54 7.12
N ASN A 198 -8.51 -9.61 6.32
CA ASN A 198 -7.32 -10.38 6.63
C ASN A 198 -6.51 -9.68 7.72
N THR A 199 -6.01 -10.44 8.69
CA THR A 199 -5.05 -9.92 9.67
C THR A 199 -3.68 -9.82 9.03
N ILE A 200 -3.35 -8.65 8.51
CA ILE A 200 -2.05 -8.31 7.93
C ILE A 200 -1.37 -7.21 8.74
N ASP A 201 -0.06 -7.06 8.55
CA ASP A 201 0.70 -5.92 9.03
C ASP A 201 0.70 -4.83 7.97
N ILE A 202 0.20 -3.64 8.32
CA ILE A 202 0.22 -2.48 7.42
C ILE A 202 1.28 -1.50 7.89
N PHE A 203 2.28 -1.27 7.04
CA PHE A 203 3.35 -0.31 7.31
C PHE A 203 3.15 0.97 6.50
N MET A 204 3.29 2.11 7.16
CA MET A 204 3.11 3.44 6.55
C MET A 204 4.29 4.33 6.90
N ASN A 205 4.84 5.01 5.91
CA ASN A 205 5.95 5.93 6.14
C ASN A 205 5.44 7.26 6.71
N ASN A 206 6.06 7.73 7.79
CA ASN A 206 5.75 9.02 8.43
C ASN A 206 6.51 10.21 7.83
N ASN A 207 7.27 9.98 6.77
CA ASN A 207 8.22 10.92 6.20
C ASN A 207 8.36 10.69 4.69
N LEU A 208 9.39 11.26 4.07
CA LEU A 208 9.77 10.98 2.70
C LEU A 208 10.27 9.54 2.57
N THR A 209 9.62 8.77 1.69
CA THR A 209 10.18 7.58 1.07
C THR A 209 11.03 8.00 -0.11
N SER A 210 12.36 7.82 -0.03
CA SER A 210 13.23 8.00 -1.18
C SER A 210 13.81 6.64 -1.59
N SER A 211 13.32 6.06 -2.68
CA SER A 211 14.12 5.10 -3.43
C SER A 211 15.21 5.89 -4.14
N ILE A 212 16.43 5.93 -3.60
CA ILE A 212 17.53 6.67 -4.24
C ILE A 212 17.79 6.05 -5.62
N THR A 213 17.84 6.92 -6.63
CA THR A 213 18.14 6.50 -7.99
C THR A 213 19.64 6.63 -8.26
N THR A 214 20.24 5.61 -8.86
CA THR A 214 21.59 5.69 -9.43
C THR A 214 21.44 5.70 -10.95
N GLY A 215 21.89 6.76 -11.62
CA GLY A 215 21.69 6.92 -13.06
C GLY A 215 20.21 6.97 -13.48
N GLY A 216 19.33 7.48 -12.60
CA GLY A 216 17.89 7.59 -12.86
C GLY A 216 17.11 6.28 -12.75
N LYS A 217 17.73 5.19 -12.26
CA LYS A 217 17.11 3.89 -12.06
C LYS A 217 17.15 3.45 -10.60
N ILE A 218 16.18 2.62 -10.21
CA ILE A 218 16.12 2.00 -8.88
C ILE A 218 16.58 0.55 -9.03
N THR A 219 17.80 0.28 -8.56
CA THR A 219 18.35 -1.07 -8.43
C THR A 219 17.78 -1.78 -7.20
N PHE A 220 17.87 -3.11 -7.14
CA PHE A 220 17.42 -3.85 -5.97
C PHE A 220 18.24 -3.50 -4.73
N ASP A 221 19.56 -3.36 -4.87
CA ASP A 221 20.46 -2.95 -3.79
C ASP A 221 20.09 -1.58 -3.22
N ASN A 222 19.82 -0.58 -4.07
CA ASN A 222 19.38 0.73 -3.59
C ASN A 222 18.03 0.65 -2.89
N PHE A 223 17.06 -0.06 -3.46
CA PHE A 223 15.75 -0.22 -2.85
C PHE A 223 15.86 -0.83 -1.44
N THR A 224 16.63 -1.91 -1.31
CA THR A 224 16.86 -2.55 0.00
C THR A 224 17.71 -1.70 0.95
N LYS A 225 18.45 -0.69 0.52
CA LYS A 225 19.17 0.20 1.44
C LYS A 225 18.32 1.39 1.89
N TYR A 226 17.56 1.99 0.98
CA TYR A 226 16.95 3.30 1.20
C TYR A 226 15.44 3.26 1.42
N ALA A 227 14.71 2.31 0.80
CA ALA A 227 13.28 2.15 1.07
C ALA A 227 13.00 1.55 2.46
N GLN A 228 14.05 1.08 3.15
CA GLN A 228 14.02 0.62 4.53
C GLN A 228 13.96 1.77 5.55
N THR A 229 14.53 2.92 5.20
CA THR A 229 14.81 4.03 6.13
C THR A 229 13.92 5.22 5.80
N SER A 230 13.17 5.73 6.78
CA SER A 230 12.52 7.04 6.63
C SER A 230 13.60 8.14 6.59
N ALA A 231 13.45 9.16 5.74
CA ALA A 231 14.38 10.30 5.70
C ALA A 231 14.25 11.21 6.94
N GLY A 232 14.62 10.73 8.13
CA GLY A 232 14.46 11.44 9.40
C GLY A 232 14.05 10.51 10.55
N THR A 233 13.59 11.09 11.67
CA THR A 233 13.33 10.35 12.92
C THR A 233 11.92 9.76 13.04
N LEU A 234 11.03 10.02 12.09
CA LEU A 234 9.60 9.69 12.22
C LEU A 234 9.24 8.25 11.82
N GLY A 235 10.11 7.53 11.10
CA GLY A 235 10.02 6.08 10.90
C GLY A 235 8.80 5.57 10.11
N TRP A 236 8.43 4.34 10.44
CA TRP A 236 7.34 3.56 9.88
C TRP A 236 6.33 3.19 10.95
N ASP A 237 5.09 3.63 10.80
CA ASP A 237 4.01 3.17 11.65
C ASP A 237 3.47 1.83 11.16
N ARG A 238 3.32 0.90 12.11
CA ARG A 238 2.70 -0.40 11.90
C ARG A 238 1.32 -0.41 12.53
N PHE A 239 0.34 -0.77 11.72
CA PHE A 239 -1.02 -1.05 12.16
C PHE A 239 -1.33 -2.53 11.95
N LYS A 240 -2.00 -3.13 12.93
CA LYS A 240 -2.47 -4.51 12.86
C LYS A 240 -3.80 -4.63 13.59
N LYS A 241 -4.74 -5.35 13.01
CA LYS A 241 -6.05 -5.60 13.63
C LYS A 241 -5.89 -6.22 15.02
N GLY A 242 -6.55 -5.64 16.02
CA GLY A 242 -6.49 -6.09 17.41
C GLY A 242 -5.19 -5.75 18.15
N SER A 243 -4.34 -4.88 17.60
CA SER A 243 -3.09 -4.43 18.26
C SER A 243 -3.00 -2.91 18.28
N SER A 244 -2.29 -2.37 19.26
CA SER A 244 -1.93 -0.95 19.27
C SER A 244 -0.93 -0.63 18.16
N LYS A 245 -0.96 0.62 17.69
CA LYS A 245 0.04 1.16 16.75
C LYS A 245 1.44 0.97 17.33
N LYS A 246 2.40 0.57 16.48
CA LYS A 246 3.82 0.52 16.83
C LYS A 246 4.64 1.32 15.84
N LEU A 247 5.53 2.16 16.34
CA LEU A 247 6.47 2.92 15.54
C LEU A 247 7.80 2.15 15.43
N TYR A 248 8.31 2.01 14.21
CA TYR A 248 9.63 1.45 13.93
C TYR A 248 10.50 2.48 13.24
N LYS A 249 11.78 2.57 13.61
CA LYS A 249 12.70 3.47 12.92
C LYS A 249 12.93 3.04 11.47
N ASN A 250 13.09 1.73 11.25
CA ASN A 250 13.39 1.14 9.95
C ASN A 250 12.60 -0.17 9.74
N LEU A 251 12.44 -0.56 8.48
CA LEU A 251 12.02 -1.91 8.07
C LEU A 251 13.20 -2.61 7.41
N ILE A 252 13.38 -3.92 7.58
CA ILE A 252 14.29 -4.70 6.72
C ILE A 252 13.51 -5.16 5.50
N ILE A 253 13.91 -4.71 4.33
CA ILE A 253 13.39 -5.12 3.02
C ILE A 253 14.51 -5.84 2.28
N ASN A 254 14.33 -7.12 1.97
CA ASN A 254 15.33 -7.93 1.26
C ASN A 254 14.66 -8.97 0.34
N LYS A 255 15.44 -9.91 -0.20
CA LYS A 255 14.92 -10.95 -1.11
C LYS A 255 13.87 -11.88 -0.49
N TYR A 256 13.73 -11.87 0.84
CA TYR A 256 12.73 -12.63 1.60
C TYR A 256 11.53 -11.77 2.05
N GLY A 257 11.38 -10.57 1.48
CA GLY A 257 10.28 -9.66 1.76
C GLY A 257 10.62 -8.66 2.85
N VAL A 258 9.61 -8.34 3.66
CA VAL A 258 9.70 -7.32 4.72
C VAL A 258 9.71 -7.98 6.09
N LYS A 259 10.73 -7.67 6.88
CA LYS A 259 10.86 -8.04 8.29
C LYS A 259 11.03 -6.80 9.13
N VAL A 260 10.49 -6.84 10.33
CA VAL A 260 10.62 -5.76 11.31
C VAL A 260 11.81 -6.06 12.22
N VAL A 261 12.67 -5.08 12.47
CA VAL A 261 13.70 -5.16 13.52
C VAL A 261 13.11 -4.57 14.79
N GLN A 262 13.12 -5.35 15.87
CA GLN A 262 12.73 -4.86 17.20
C GLN A 262 13.84 -4.02 17.81
#